data_AF-A0A5E6UQZ3-F1
#
_entry.id   AF-A0A5E6UQZ3-F1
#
_cell.length_a   1.000
_cell.length_b   1.000
_cell.length_c   1.000
_cell.angle_alpha   90.00
_cell.angle_beta   90.00
_cell.angle_gamma   90.00
#
_symmetry.space_group_name_H-M   'P 1'
#
loop_
_entity.id
_entity.type
_entity.pdbx_description
1 polymer ?
#
loop_
_entity_poly.entity_id
_entity_poly.type
_entity_poly.pdbx_seq_one_letter_code
_entity_poly.pdbx_strand_id
1 'polypeptide(L)'
;MEDLVFYSKGKATGVVAPSTLFSSKPGLLAVNGPEAIVEIPENSESALHKALQAAGSLVEGTPTEVDAVLGLLADPQTSRTASYLLCYAKNCTSLISDLKALRESRILIVGCGGIGSSLAMLLAGAGIRKFCLVDTDVVEKSNLNRQLFWVLSDVNHKKVDVLKRALEARFEGIEVDCLHSSPGTNRIRELAMVNTHGVAITADNPPTLAREGWMITKELGVPVVSGGYLHQICTSFHFVPDDCEAIEEAYNKLEEEQWAALPSAIMPSYGPMNFSLASALSSNLIASLAENTFGRQKTSVTRWNSRETFQ
;
A
#
# COMPACT_ATOMS: atom_id res chain seq x y z
N MET A 1 -21.55 -16.67 -6.82
CA MET A 1 -20.48 -16.84 -5.82
C MET A 1 -20.37 -18.27 -5.33
N GLU A 2 -21.44 -19.10 -5.35
CA GLU A 2 -21.31 -20.54 -5.08
C GLU A 2 -20.31 -21.24 -6.03
N ASP A 3 -20.17 -20.72 -7.25
CA ASP A 3 -19.19 -21.11 -8.27
C ASP A 3 -17.72 -20.88 -7.86
N LEU A 4 -17.48 -20.04 -6.85
CA LEU A 4 -16.15 -19.82 -6.28
C LEU A 4 -15.84 -20.79 -5.15
N VAL A 5 -16.81 -21.57 -4.66
CA VAL A 5 -16.60 -22.45 -3.51
C VAL A 5 -16.05 -23.79 -3.99
N PHE A 6 -14.90 -24.16 -3.43
CA PHE A 6 -14.37 -25.50 -3.62
C PHE A 6 -14.93 -26.42 -2.53
N TYR A 7 -15.63 -27.48 -2.97
CA TYR A 7 -16.17 -28.50 -2.10
C TYR A 7 -15.31 -29.75 -2.13
N SER A 8 -15.03 -30.32 -0.96
CA SER A 8 -14.47 -31.66 -0.85
C SER A 8 -15.30 -32.49 0.12
N LYS A 9 -15.73 -33.68 -0.32
CA LYS A 9 -16.60 -34.60 0.46
C LYS A 9 -17.86 -33.91 1.01
N GLY A 10 -18.46 -33.01 0.23
CA GLY A 10 -19.69 -32.30 0.58
C GLY A 10 -19.52 -31.14 1.59
N LYS A 11 -18.28 -30.72 1.89
CA LYS A 11 -18.00 -29.56 2.73
C LYS A 11 -17.27 -28.49 1.93
N ALA A 12 -17.60 -27.22 2.19
CA ALA A 12 -16.81 -26.09 1.69
C ALA A 12 -15.43 -26.12 2.36
N THR A 13 -14.38 -26.25 1.55
CA THR A 13 -12.99 -26.37 2.05
C THR A 13 -12.06 -25.30 1.48
N GLY A 14 -12.56 -24.42 0.63
CA GLY A 14 -11.78 -23.28 0.13
C GLY A 14 -12.55 -22.41 -0.85
N VAL A 15 -11.90 -21.33 -1.26
CA VAL A 15 -12.37 -20.38 -2.25
C VAL A 15 -11.42 -20.40 -3.44
N VAL A 16 -11.98 -20.55 -4.64
CA VAL A 16 -11.28 -20.37 -5.90
C VAL A 16 -11.13 -18.88 -6.16
N ALA A 17 -9.91 -18.42 -6.43
CA ALA A 17 -9.64 -17.02 -6.71
C ALA A 17 -10.53 -16.51 -7.88
N PRO A 18 -11.28 -15.40 -7.72
CA PRO A 18 -12.19 -14.92 -8.77
C PRO A 18 -11.50 -14.55 -10.10
N SER A 19 -10.19 -14.31 -10.08
CA SER A 19 -9.38 -14.02 -11.25
C SER A 19 -8.91 -15.26 -12.00
N THR A 20 -9.17 -16.47 -11.50
CA THR A 20 -8.80 -17.72 -12.16
C THR A 20 -9.58 -17.89 -13.46
N LEU A 21 -8.87 -18.18 -14.55
CA LEU A 21 -9.45 -18.41 -15.85
C LEU A 21 -9.40 -19.90 -16.20
N PHE A 22 -10.47 -20.40 -16.81
CA PHE A 22 -10.58 -21.79 -17.24
C PHE A 22 -10.69 -21.87 -18.76
N SER A 23 -10.02 -22.85 -19.37
CA SER A 23 -10.20 -23.21 -20.77
C SER A 23 -10.40 -24.71 -20.89
N SER A 24 -11.46 -25.12 -21.61
CA SER A 24 -11.75 -26.53 -21.87
C SER A 24 -11.59 -26.85 -23.36
N LYS A 25 -10.74 -27.83 -23.67
CA LYS A 25 -10.63 -28.48 -24.97
C LYS A 25 -11.02 -29.96 -24.80
N PRO A 26 -11.41 -30.69 -25.87
CA PRO A 26 -11.71 -32.11 -25.76
C PRO A 26 -10.54 -32.88 -25.11
N GLY A 27 -10.78 -33.47 -23.93
CA GLY A 27 -9.77 -34.21 -23.16
C GLY A 27 -8.72 -33.36 -22.45
N LEU A 28 -8.94 -32.04 -22.28
CA LEU A 28 -7.99 -31.16 -21.60
C LEU A 28 -8.69 -30.00 -20.89
N LEU A 29 -8.41 -29.79 -19.61
CA LEU A 29 -8.78 -28.60 -18.85
C LEU A 29 -7.50 -27.81 -18.52
N ALA A 30 -7.50 -26.51 -18.82
CA ALA A 30 -6.45 -25.59 -18.41
C ALA A 30 -6.98 -24.64 -17.32
N VAL A 31 -6.22 -24.51 -16.24
CA VAL A 31 -6.44 -23.58 -15.13
C VAL A 31 -5.34 -22.53 -15.18
N ASN A 32 -5.69 -21.29 -15.47
CA ASN A 32 -4.77 -20.15 -15.46
C ASN A 32 -4.98 -19.35 -14.19
N GLY A 33 -4.04 -19.51 -13.25
CA GLY A 33 -4.07 -18.88 -11.94
C GLY A 33 -2.91 -17.92 -11.71
N PRO A 34 -2.83 -17.33 -10.50
CA PRO A 34 -1.80 -16.35 -10.15
C PRO A 34 -0.36 -16.85 -10.33
N GLU A 35 -0.12 -18.14 -10.09
CA GLU A 35 1.24 -18.71 -10.08
C GLU A 35 1.62 -19.39 -11.39
N ALA A 36 0.65 -20.00 -12.08
CA ALA A 36 0.91 -20.79 -13.29
C ALA A 36 -0.35 -21.08 -14.12
N ILE A 37 -0.11 -21.51 -15.36
CA ILE A 37 -1.10 -22.23 -16.18
C ILE A 37 -0.88 -23.73 -16.00
N VAL A 38 -1.90 -24.45 -15.52
CA VAL A 38 -1.84 -25.90 -15.28
C VAL A 38 -2.86 -26.60 -16.16
N GLU A 39 -2.40 -27.58 -16.95
CA GLU A 39 -3.23 -28.38 -17.83
C GLU A 39 -3.41 -29.80 -17.28
N ILE A 40 -4.64 -30.31 -17.27
CA ILE A 40 -4.98 -31.67 -16.82
C ILE A 40 -5.80 -32.43 -17.88
N PRO A 41 -5.55 -33.73 -18.08
CA PRO A 41 -6.21 -34.53 -19.13
C PRO A 41 -7.63 -34.99 -18.78
N GLU A 42 -8.09 -34.86 -17.53
CA GLU A 42 -9.32 -35.49 -17.05
C GLU A 42 -10.08 -34.62 -16.03
N ASN A 43 -11.41 -34.55 -16.18
CA ASN A 43 -12.33 -33.86 -15.27
C ASN A 43 -12.67 -34.73 -14.05
N SER A 44 -11.68 -35.04 -13.20
CA SER A 44 -11.95 -35.60 -11.86
C SER A 44 -11.75 -34.53 -10.78
N GLU A 45 -12.53 -34.61 -9.69
CA GLU A 45 -12.43 -33.67 -8.56
C GLU A 45 -11.00 -33.61 -7.99
N SER A 46 -10.33 -34.76 -7.90
CA SER A 46 -8.94 -34.85 -7.42
C SER A 46 -7.93 -34.17 -8.36
N ALA A 47 -8.12 -34.32 -9.68
CA ALA A 47 -7.26 -33.68 -10.66
C ALA A 47 -7.48 -32.15 -10.68
N LEU A 48 -8.74 -31.70 -10.60
CA LEU A 48 -9.09 -30.28 -10.51
C LEU A 48 -8.52 -29.65 -9.23
N HIS A 49 -8.64 -30.33 -8.09
CA HIS A 49 -8.08 -29.85 -6.82
C HIS A 49 -6.57 -29.58 -6.95
N LYS A 50 -5.82 -30.55 -7.46
CA LYS A 50 -4.36 -30.41 -7.66
C LYS A 50 -4.04 -29.31 -8.66
N ALA A 51 -4.83 -29.16 -9.72
CA ALA A 51 -4.62 -28.11 -10.71
C ALA A 51 -4.83 -26.72 -10.11
N LEU A 52 -5.90 -26.53 -9.32
CA LEU A 52 -6.17 -25.27 -8.63
C LEU A 52 -5.07 -24.92 -7.61
N GLN A 53 -4.59 -25.90 -6.83
CA GLN A 53 -3.47 -25.68 -5.91
C GLN A 53 -2.18 -25.31 -6.66
N ALA A 54 -1.82 -26.05 -7.71
CA ALA A 54 -0.62 -25.81 -8.50
C ALA A 54 -0.65 -24.48 -9.27
N ALA A 55 -1.85 -24.00 -9.63
CA ALA A 55 -2.03 -22.69 -10.26
C ALA A 55 -2.10 -21.54 -9.25
N GLY A 56 -2.03 -21.80 -7.94
CA GLY A 56 -2.23 -20.79 -6.89
C GLY A 56 -3.65 -20.23 -6.82
N SER A 57 -4.63 -20.98 -7.32
CA SER A 57 -6.02 -20.54 -7.47
C SER A 57 -6.94 -21.03 -6.35
N LEU A 58 -6.50 -21.91 -5.46
CA LEU A 58 -7.30 -22.40 -4.34
C LEU A 58 -6.76 -21.87 -3.02
N VAL A 59 -7.60 -21.14 -2.29
CA VAL A 59 -7.32 -20.67 -0.93
C VAL A 59 -8.15 -21.46 0.06
N GLU A 60 -7.51 -22.30 0.85
CA GLU A 60 -8.18 -23.23 1.77
C GLU A 60 -8.72 -22.52 3.02
N GLY A 61 -9.78 -23.08 3.61
CA GLY A 61 -10.39 -22.55 4.83
C GLY A 61 -11.50 -23.44 5.38
N THR A 62 -11.91 -23.18 6.62
CA THR A 62 -13.10 -23.80 7.21
C THR A 62 -14.38 -23.26 6.56
N PRO A 63 -15.54 -23.97 6.65
CA PRO A 63 -16.79 -23.47 6.07
C PRO A 63 -17.14 -22.04 6.50
N THR A 64 -16.95 -21.70 7.77
CA THR A 64 -17.20 -20.35 8.29
C THR A 64 -16.25 -19.30 7.70
N GLU A 65 -14.99 -19.67 7.48
CA GLU A 65 -14.02 -18.77 6.85
C GLU A 65 -14.31 -18.57 5.37
N VAL A 66 -14.72 -19.64 4.66
CA VAL A 66 -15.17 -19.56 3.27
C VAL A 66 -16.34 -18.58 3.18
N ASP A 67 -17.36 -18.72 4.02
CA ASP A 67 -18.51 -17.81 4.04
C ASP A 67 -18.09 -16.34 4.32
N ALA A 68 -17.13 -16.13 5.22
CA ALA A 68 -16.61 -14.79 5.50
C ALA A 68 -15.87 -14.18 4.29
N VAL A 69 -15.05 -14.98 3.58
CA VAL A 69 -14.39 -14.53 2.34
C VAL A 69 -15.42 -14.24 1.24
N LEU A 70 -16.45 -15.07 1.08
CA LEU A 70 -17.53 -14.78 0.14
C LEU A 70 -18.25 -13.47 0.49
N GLY A 71 -18.47 -13.19 1.77
CA GLY A 71 -19.01 -11.90 2.23
C GLY A 71 -18.14 -10.71 1.80
N LEU A 72 -16.82 -10.82 1.94
CA LEU A 72 -15.86 -9.80 1.49
C LEU A 72 -15.83 -9.64 -0.03
N LEU A 73 -16.03 -10.72 -0.78
CA LEU A 73 -16.14 -10.69 -2.24
C LEU A 73 -17.48 -10.13 -2.72
N ALA A 74 -18.55 -10.28 -1.94
CA ALA A 74 -19.88 -9.75 -2.22
C ALA A 74 -19.96 -8.23 -2.06
N ASP A 75 -19.25 -7.69 -1.07
CA ASP A 75 -19.30 -6.28 -0.72
C ASP A 75 -18.61 -5.43 -1.81
N PRO A 76 -19.33 -4.50 -2.49
CA PRO A 76 -18.76 -3.64 -3.51
C PRO A 76 -17.55 -2.81 -3.02
N GLN A 77 -17.47 -2.48 -1.72
CA GLN A 77 -16.36 -1.72 -1.15
C GLN A 77 -15.08 -2.55 -1.04
N THR A 78 -15.18 -3.86 -0.78
CA THR A 78 -14.01 -4.73 -0.53
C THR A 78 -13.73 -5.72 -1.66
N SER A 79 -14.70 -6.01 -2.53
CA SER A 79 -14.66 -7.08 -3.54
C SER A 79 -13.36 -7.14 -4.35
N ARG A 80 -12.91 -6.01 -4.90
CA ARG A 80 -11.71 -5.94 -5.75
C ARG A 80 -10.42 -6.12 -4.94
N THR A 81 -10.34 -5.48 -3.78
CA THR A 81 -9.19 -5.60 -2.87
C THR A 81 -9.10 -7.01 -2.31
N ALA A 82 -10.22 -7.59 -1.87
CA ALA A 82 -10.29 -8.97 -1.40
C ALA A 82 -9.89 -9.95 -2.51
N SER A 83 -10.41 -9.77 -3.73
CA SER A 83 -10.02 -10.61 -4.87
C SER A 83 -8.53 -10.52 -5.18
N TYR A 84 -7.91 -9.33 -5.06
CA TYR A 84 -6.48 -9.16 -5.30
C TYR A 84 -5.64 -9.82 -4.19
N LEU A 85 -5.96 -9.59 -2.92
CA LEU A 85 -5.23 -10.17 -1.80
C LEU A 85 -5.40 -11.69 -1.71
N LEU A 86 -6.55 -12.22 -2.14
CA LEU A 86 -6.78 -13.66 -2.21
C LEU A 86 -5.76 -14.38 -3.10
N CYS A 87 -5.22 -13.72 -4.13
CA CYS A 87 -4.15 -14.28 -4.98
C CYS A 87 -2.83 -14.53 -4.23
N TYR A 88 -2.63 -13.88 -3.08
CA TYR A 88 -1.44 -13.99 -2.26
C TYR A 88 -1.71 -14.68 -0.91
N ALA A 89 -2.98 -14.86 -0.55
CA ALA A 89 -3.38 -15.34 0.76
C ALA A 89 -3.01 -16.83 0.92
N LYS A 90 -2.40 -17.16 2.05
CA LYS A 90 -2.04 -18.56 2.38
C LYS A 90 -3.25 -19.42 2.68
N ASN A 91 -4.28 -18.80 3.26
CA ASN A 91 -5.57 -19.40 3.61
C ASN A 91 -6.62 -18.31 3.85
N CYS A 92 -7.88 -18.70 3.99
CA CYS A 92 -8.99 -17.76 4.20
C CYS A 92 -8.78 -16.90 5.45
N THR A 93 -8.27 -17.48 6.54
CA THR A 93 -7.99 -16.76 7.79
C THR A 93 -6.95 -15.65 7.61
N SER A 94 -5.89 -15.87 6.84
CA SER A 94 -4.89 -14.82 6.55
C SER A 94 -5.52 -13.61 5.86
N LEU A 95 -6.38 -13.84 4.85
CA LEU A 95 -7.07 -12.78 4.13
C LEU A 95 -8.02 -11.99 5.05
N ILE A 96 -8.84 -12.72 5.82
CA ILE A 96 -9.82 -12.10 6.74
C ILE A 96 -9.10 -11.25 7.78
N SER A 97 -8.03 -11.79 8.37
CA SER A 97 -7.22 -11.10 9.39
C SER A 97 -6.59 -9.82 8.83
N ASP A 98 -5.99 -9.88 7.65
CA ASP A 98 -5.28 -8.74 7.08
C ASP A 98 -6.22 -7.65 6.57
N LEU A 99 -7.35 -7.99 5.94
CA LEU A 99 -8.33 -6.98 5.55
C LEU A 99 -8.91 -6.27 6.77
N LYS A 100 -9.09 -6.99 7.89
CA LYS A 100 -9.46 -6.39 9.17
C LYS A 100 -8.35 -5.47 9.70
N ALA A 101 -7.10 -5.94 9.71
CA ALA A 101 -5.95 -5.16 10.17
C ALA A 101 -5.78 -3.86 9.36
N LEU A 102 -5.89 -3.93 8.03
CA LEU A 102 -5.87 -2.75 7.16
C LEU A 102 -6.99 -1.78 7.52
N ARG A 103 -8.22 -2.26 7.72
CA ARG A 103 -9.36 -1.40 8.08
C ARG A 103 -9.20 -0.72 9.44
N GLU A 104 -8.61 -1.41 10.41
CA GLU A 104 -8.39 -0.91 11.78
C GLU A 104 -7.15 -0.01 11.89
N SER A 105 -6.23 -0.10 10.92
CA SER A 105 -4.99 0.66 10.89
C SER A 105 -5.21 2.16 10.81
N ARG A 106 -4.41 2.89 11.59
CA ARG A 106 -4.28 4.34 11.55
C ARG A 106 -2.92 4.73 10.99
N ILE A 107 -2.91 5.53 9.93
CA ILE A 107 -1.69 5.91 9.22
C ILE A 107 -1.39 7.39 9.40
N LEU A 108 -0.16 7.69 9.81
CA LEU A 108 0.36 9.06 9.83
C LEU A 108 0.98 9.37 8.46
N ILE A 109 0.51 10.42 7.80
CA ILE A 109 1.06 10.89 6.53
C ILE A 109 1.67 12.26 6.74
N VAL A 110 2.98 12.34 6.52
CA VAL A 110 3.79 13.55 6.62
C VAL A 110 4.11 14.04 5.22
N GLY A 111 3.60 15.22 4.87
CA GLY A 111 3.59 15.73 3.51
C GLY A 111 2.32 15.28 2.78
N CYS A 112 1.49 16.25 2.41
CA CYS A 112 0.26 16.13 1.62
C CYS A 112 0.45 16.74 0.23
N GLY A 113 1.68 16.74 -0.30
CA GLY A 113 1.98 17.09 -1.69
C GLY A 113 1.59 15.97 -2.67
N GLY A 114 2.14 15.99 -3.88
CA GLY A 114 1.72 15.07 -4.95
C GLY A 114 1.90 13.57 -4.64
N ILE A 115 2.96 13.19 -3.92
CA ILE A 115 3.17 11.80 -3.50
C ILE A 115 2.21 11.46 -2.36
N GLY A 116 2.26 12.21 -1.25
CA GLY A 116 1.47 11.94 -0.06
C GLY A 116 -0.04 11.94 -0.28
N SER A 117 -0.58 12.87 -1.07
CA SER A 117 -2.01 12.91 -1.41
C SER A 117 -2.45 11.67 -2.19
N SER A 118 -1.61 11.22 -3.13
CA SER A 118 -1.88 10.04 -3.95
C SER A 118 -1.76 8.76 -3.14
N LEU A 119 -0.76 8.68 -2.28
CA LEU A 119 -0.56 7.58 -1.34
C LEU A 119 -1.76 7.46 -0.40
N ALA A 120 -2.26 8.56 0.17
CA ALA A 120 -3.43 8.55 1.05
C ALA A 120 -4.66 7.94 0.35
N MET A 121 -4.91 8.35 -0.91
CA MET A 121 -6.01 7.86 -1.71
C MET A 121 -5.88 6.38 -2.10
N LEU A 122 -4.65 5.90 -2.32
CA LEU A 122 -4.36 4.49 -2.59
C LEU A 122 -4.55 3.63 -1.33
N LEU A 123 -4.02 4.07 -0.17
CA LEU A 123 -4.20 3.39 1.10
C LEU A 123 -5.69 3.31 1.50
N ALA A 124 -6.43 4.41 1.32
CA ALA A 124 -7.87 4.41 1.55
C ALA A 124 -8.60 3.48 0.57
N GLY A 125 -8.18 3.44 -0.70
CA GLY A 125 -8.67 2.46 -1.68
C GLY A 125 -8.41 1.00 -1.27
N ALA A 126 -7.30 0.73 -0.59
CA ALA A 126 -6.95 -0.59 -0.08
C ALA A 126 -7.70 -0.99 1.21
N GLY A 127 -8.55 -0.11 1.75
CA GLY A 127 -9.41 -0.42 2.91
C GLY A 127 -9.03 0.27 4.21
N ILE A 128 -7.91 1.01 4.26
CA ILE A 128 -7.53 1.80 5.44
C ILE A 128 -8.51 2.96 5.64
N ARG A 129 -8.93 3.21 6.89
CA ARG A 129 -9.96 4.22 7.19
C ARG A 129 -9.52 5.29 8.18
N LYS A 130 -8.34 5.21 8.78
CA LYS A 130 -7.92 6.19 9.78
C LYS A 130 -6.62 6.85 9.34
N PHE A 131 -6.65 8.17 9.20
CA PHE A 131 -5.50 8.96 8.75
C PHE A 131 -5.24 10.12 9.70
N CYS A 132 -3.96 10.41 9.91
CA CYS A 132 -3.50 11.67 10.48
C CYS A 132 -2.63 12.36 9.42
N LEU A 133 -3.06 13.52 8.94
CA LEU A 133 -2.43 14.26 7.86
C LEU A 133 -1.63 15.43 8.43
N VAL A 134 -0.36 15.54 8.07
CA VAL A 134 0.54 16.62 8.49
C VAL A 134 1.12 17.31 7.28
N ASP A 135 0.86 18.61 7.12
CA ASP A 135 1.45 19.44 6.06
C ASP A 135 1.32 20.93 6.42
N THR A 136 2.34 21.73 6.14
CA THR A 136 2.39 23.18 6.42
C THR A 136 1.84 24.07 5.32
N ASP A 137 1.59 23.51 4.15
CA ASP A 137 1.36 24.30 2.97
C ASP A 137 -0.13 24.51 2.70
N VAL A 138 -0.37 25.51 1.87
CA VAL A 138 -1.65 25.72 1.19
C VAL A 138 -1.55 25.26 -0.26
N VAL A 139 -2.69 24.98 -0.88
CA VAL A 139 -2.76 24.66 -2.29
C VAL A 139 -2.43 25.90 -3.11
N GLU A 140 -1.43 25.77 -3.97
CA GLU A 140 -1.09 26.79 -4.96
C GLU A 140 -1.59 26.41 -6.35
N LYS A 141 -1.82 27.42 -7.20
CA LYS A 141 -2.15 27.19 -8.63
C LYS A 141 -1.10 26.32 -9.33
N SER A 142 0.17 26.47 -8.95
CA SER A 142 1.28 25.67 -9.45
C SER A 142 1.13 24.18 -9.16
N ASN A 143 0.39 23.80 -8.11
CA ASN A 143 0.23 22.41 -7.65
C ASN A 143 -0.77 21.62 -8.51
N LEU A 144 -1.73 22.31 -9.13
CA LEU A 144 -2.83 21.70 -9.89
C LEU A 144 -2.35 20.86 -11.08
N ASN A 145 -1.12 21.09 -11.58
CA ASN A 145 -0.56 20.33 -12.70
C ASN A 145 -0.17 18.89 -12.35
N ARG A 146 -0.04 18.54 -11.06
CA ARG A 146 0.56 17.27 -10.62
C ARG A 146 -0.02 16.67 -9.35
N GLN A 147 -0.84 17.41 -8.62
CA GLN A 147 -1.49 16.97 -7.39
C GLN A 147 -2.99 16.84 -7.70
N LEU A 148 -3.41 15.64 -8.10
CA LEU A 148 -4.67 15.42 -8.85
C LEU A 148 -5.96 15.66 -8.06
N PHE A 149 -5.87 15.73 -6.72
CA PHE A 149 -7.05 15.82 -5.87
C PHE A 149 -7.46 17.26 -5.55
N TRP A 150 -6.70 18.23 -6.05
CA TRP A 150 -7.00 19.65 -5.87
C TRP A 150 -7.77 20.17 -7.07
N VAL A 151 -8.71 21.07 -6.82
CA VAL A 151 -9.41 21.83 -7.87
C VAL A 151 -9.09 23.31 -7.77
N LEU A 152 -9.48 24.09 -8.80
CA LEU A 152 -9.23 25.53 -8.85
C LEU A 152 -9.76 26.28 -7.62
N SER A 153 -10.90 25.84 -7.07
CA SER A 153 -11.50 26.45 -5.87
C SER A 153 -10.74 26.14 -4.57
N ASP A 154 -9.82 25.19 -4.58
CA ASP A 154 -9.03 24.83 -3.40
C ASP A 154 -7.80 25.74 -3.20
N VAL A 155 -7.44 26.57 -4.19
CA VAL A 155 -6.30 27.48 -4.07
C VAL A 155 -6.43 28.34 -2.80
N ASN A 156 -5.30 28.49 -2.08
CA ASN A 156 -5.18 29.13 -0.76
C ASN A 156 -5.79 28.37 0.43
N HIS A 157 -6.38 27.19 0.23
CA HIS A 157 -6.78 26.33 1.34
C HIS A 157 -5.64 25.42 1.76
N LYS A 158 -5.61 25.04 3.04
CA LYS A 158 -4.59 24.14 3.59
C LYS A 158 -4.66 22.79 2.89
N LYS A 159 -3.50 22.24 2.48
CA LYS A 159 -3.46 20.95 1.78
C LYS A 159 -4.08 19.82 2.60
N VAL A 160 -3.84 19.81 3.92
CA VAL A 160 -4.44 18.82 4.84
C VAL A 160 -5.97 18.82 4.81
N ASP A 161 -6.58 20.00 4.79
CA ASP A 161 -8.04 20.13 4.80
C ASP A 161 -8.64 19.73 3.44
N VAL A 162 -7.98 20.12 2.34
CA VAL A 162 -8.41 19.74 0.99
C VAL A 162 -8.32 18.23 0.79
N LEU A 163 -7.21 17.60 1.23
CA LEU A 163 -7.04 16.15 1.16
C LEU A 163 -8.07 15.41 2.01
N LYS A 164 -8.34 15.90 3.22
CA LYS A 164 -9.42 15.38 4.06
C LYS A 164 -10.76 15.39 3.34
N ARG A 165 -11.16 16.52 2.75
CA ARG A 165 -12.41 16.60 1.96
C ARG A 165 -12.42 15.59 0.80
N ALA A 166 -11.31 15.44 0.09
CA ALA A 166 -11.21 14.50 -1.02
C ALA A 166 -11.36 13.03 -0.56
N LEU A 167 -10.78 12.69 0.59
CA LEU A 167 -10.89 11.37 1.21
C LEU A 167 -12.33 11.10 1.68
N GLU A 168 -12.92 12.03 2.44
CA GLU A 168 -14.30 11.92 2.96
C GLU A 168 -15.35 11.88 1.83
N ALA A 169 -15.11 12.56 0.72
CA ALA A 169 -15.99 12.52 -0.45
C ALA A 169 -15.95 11.17 -1.19
N ARG A 170 -14.90 10.37 -1.01
CA ARG A 170 -14.69 9.12 -1.76
C ARG A 170 -14.90 7.86 -0.93
N PHE A 171 -14.62 7.91 0.37
CA PHE A 171 -14.58 6.72 1.22
C PHE A 171 -15.50 6.88 2.43
N GLU A 172 -16.48 5.98 2.52
CA GLU A 172 -17.40 5.93 3.67
C GLU A 172 -16.67 5.48 4.94
N GLY A 173 -17.02 6.10 6.06
CA GLY A 173 -16.48 5.75 7.38
C GLY A 173 -15.00 6.06 7.56
N ILE A 174 -14.43 6.97 6.75
CA ILE A 174 -13.05 7.42 6.90
C ILE A 174 -12.96 8.49 8.01
N GLU A 175 -11.98 8.34 8.89
CA GLU A 175 -11.64 9.27 9.96
C GLU A 175 -10.32 9.95 9.60
N VAL A 176 -10.33 11.28 9.50
CA VAL A 176 -9.15 12.04 9.10
C VAL A 176 -8.91 13.19 10.08
N ASP A 177 -7.77 13.12 10.76
CA ASP A 177 -7.23 14.20 11.59
C ASP A 177 -6.26 15.04 10.77
N CYS A 178 -6.29 16.36 10.95
CA CYS A 178 -5.46 17.30 10.18
C CYS A 178 -4.61 18.16 11.10
N LEU A 179 -3.31 18.22 10.83
CA LEU A 179 -2.33 19.00 11.56
C LEU A 179 -1.58 19.90 10.57
N HIS A 180 -1.91 21.18 10.60
CA HIS A 180 -1.22 22.18 9.80
C HIS A 180 0.00 22.71 10.57
N SER A 181 1.09 21.93 10.58
CA SER A 181 2.29 22.21 11.39
C SER A 181 3.56 21.65 10.75
N SER A 182 4.71 22.25 11.10
CA SER A 182 6.02 21.83 10.57
C SER A 182 6.36 20.38 10.92
N PRO A 183 6.79 19.56 9.95
CA PRO A 183 7.02 18.12 10.13
C PRO A 183 8.44 17.78 10.62
N GLY A 184 9.02 18.55 11.55
CA GLY A 184 10.35 18.18 12.08
C GLY A 184 10.36 16.76 12.67
N THR A 185 11.47 16.03 12.57
CA THR A 185 11.58 14.61 12.98
C THR A 185 11.05 14.36 14.39
N ASN A 186 11.36 15.22 15.36
CA ASN A 186 10.84 15.11 16.74
C ASN A 186 9.31 15.22 16.81
N ARG A 187 8.72 16.14 16.03
CA ARG A 187 7.26 16.31 16.01
C ARG A 187 6.58 15.10 15.36
N ILE A 188 7.16 14.56 14.29
CA ILE A 188 6.64 13.32 13.68
C ILE A 188 6.67 12.18 14.69
N ARG A 189 7.76 12.04 15.46
CA ARG A 189 7.86 11.02 16.52
C ARG A 189 6.74 11.17 17.55
N GLU A 190 6.55 12.38 18.09
CA GLU A 190 5.46 12.68 19.03
C GLU A 190 4.08 12.31 18.47
N LEU A 191 3.82 12.62 17.19
CA LEU A 191 2.55 12.32 16.53
C LEU A 191 2.38 10.81 16.29
N ALA A 192 3.44 10.12 15.90
CA ALA A 192 3.43 8.70 15.62
C ALA A 192 3.26 7.84 16.90
N MET A 193 3.69 8.34 18.06
CA MET A 193 3.42 7.70 19.37
C MET A 193 1.92 7.57 19.66
N VAL A 194 1.07 8.37 19.02
CA VAL A 194 -0.38 8.35 19.22
C VAL A 194 -1.03 7.33 18.28
N ASN A 195 -1.06 6.06 18.71
CA ASN A 195 -1.91 5.00 18.15
C ASN A 195 -1.79 4.82 16.62
N THR A 196 -0.59 4.99 16.07
CA THR A 196 -0.33 4.82 14.64
C THR A 196 0.16 3.40 14.36
N HIS A 197 -0.28 2.82 13.25
CA HIS A 197 0.10 1.46 12.81
C HIS A 197 1.14 1.50 11.68
N GLY A 198 1.35 2.66 11.05
CA GLY A 198 2.36 2.87 10.04
C GLY A 198 2.49 4.35 9.66
N VAL A 199 3.66 4.73 9.14
CA VAL A 199 3.96 6.13 8.80
C VAL A 199 4.38 6.24 7.34
N ALA A 200 3.89 7.27 6.65
CA ALA A 200 4.34 7.65 5.33
C ALA A 200 5.00 9.03 5.38
N ILE A 201 6.28 9.13 4.99
CA ILE A 201 7.05 10.37 4.96
C ILE A 201 7.31 10.76 3.51
N THR A 202 6.65 11.83 3.06
CA THR A 202 6.72 12.33 1.67
C THR A 202 6.98 13.83 1.60
N ALA A 203 7.26 14.46 2.74
CA ALA A 203 7.75 15.82 2.81
C ALA A 203 9.24 15.88 2.42
N ASP A 204 9.62 16.92 1.68
CA ASP A 204 10.97 17.14 1.15
C ASP A 204 11.81 18.09 2.02
N ASN A 205 11.23 18.64 3.08
CA ASN A 205 11.89 19.53 4.01
C ASN A 205 11.75 19.02 5.46
N PRO A 206 12.86 18.79 6.20
CA PRO A 206 14.25 18.91 5.74
C PRO A 206 14.63 17.86 4.66
N PRO A 207 15.64 18.11 3.81
CA PRO A 207 16.02 17.21 2.71
C PRO A 207 16.38 15.78 3.15
N THR A 208 16.81 15.62 4.40
CA THR A 208 17.20 14.34 5.00
C THR A 208 16.03 13.57 5.61
N LEU A 209 14.87 14.22 5.77
CA LEU A 209 13.72 13.66 6.49
C LEU A 209 13.32 12.29 5.96
N ALA A 210 13.38 12.12 4.64
CA ALA A 210 12.99 10.88 4.00
C ALA A 210 13.89 9.70 4.42
N ARG A 211 15.21 9.92 4.51
CA ARG A 211 16.17 8.87 4.91
C ARG A 211 16.20 8.63 6.41
N GLU A 212 15.75 9.58 7.23
CA GLU A 212 15.70 9.47 8.70
C GLU A 212 14.50 8.66 9.22
N GLY A 213 13.58 8.24 8.34
CA GLY A 213 12.38 7.47 8.71
C GLY A 213 12.66 6.18 9.49
N TRP A 214 13.83 5.54 9.30
CA TRP A 214 14.22 4.34 10.04
C TRP A 214 14.27 4.57 11.56
N MET A 215 14.59 5.79 11.99
CA MET A 215 14.66 6.12 13.42
C MET A 215 13.27 6.04 14.07
N ILE A 216 12.22 6.40 13.32
CA ILE A 216 10.83 6.31 13.77
C ILE A 216 10.41 4.84 13.85
N THR A 217 10.76 4.04 12.83
CA THR A 217 10.51 2.58 12.86
C THR A 217 11.17 1.92 14.06
N LYS A 218 12.45 2.24 14.31
CA LYS A 218 13.23 1.64 15.40
C LYS A 218 12.68 1.99 16.79
N GLU A 219 12.23 3.24 16.98
CA GLU A 219 11.69 3.68 18.26
C GLU A 219 10.27 3.18 18.53
N LEU A 220 9.41 3.22 17.52
CA LEU A 220 7.97 3.01 17.70
C LEU A 220 7.50 1.60 17.33
N GLY A 221 8.35 0.80 16.69
CA GLY A 221 7.99 -0.56 16.26
C GLY A 221 6.94 -0.60 15.16
N VAL A 222 6.83 0.47 14.35
CA VAL A 222 5.88 0.56 13.23
C VAL A 222 6.61 0.65 11.89
N PRO A 223 6.05 0.07 10.81
CA PRO A 223 6.60 0.25 9.47
C PRO A 223 6.56 1.72 9.05
N VAL A 224 7.64 2.19 8.44
CA VAL A 224 7.72 3.53 7.84
C VAL A 224 8.04 3.37 6.36
N VAL A 225 7.21 3.95 5.50
CA VAL A 225 7.55 4.15 4.09
C VAL A 225 7.89 5.60 3.86
N SER A 226 8.88 5.84 3.02
CA SER A 226 9.36 7.19 2.78
C SER A 226 9.94 7.31 1.39
N GLY A 227 9.88 8.48 0.76
CA GLY A 227 10.47 8.61 -0.55
C GLY A 227 10.24 9.93 -1.24
N GLY A 228 10.93 10.07 -2.36
CA GLY A 228 10.93 11.25 -3.19
C GLY A 228 11.80 11.04 -4.41
N TYR A 229 12.04 12.10 -5.16
CA TYR A 229 12.94 12.05 -6.30
C TYR A 229 13.72 13.35 -6.44
N LEU A 230 14.95 13.20 -6.90
CA LEU A 230 15.82 14.31 -7.26
C LEU A 230 16.16 14.19 -8.74
N HIS A 231 15.77 15.19 -9.51
CA HIS A 231 15.81 15.14 -10.98
C HIS A 231 15.08 13.89 -11.50
N GLN A 232 15.78 12.98 -12.16
CA GLN A 232 15.23 11.71 -12.68
C GLN A 232 15.34 10.53 -11.71
N ILE A 233 16.02 10.68 -10.58
CA ILE A 233 16.29 9.55 -9.68
C ILE A 233 15.21 9.48 -8.61
N CYS A 234 14.39 8.44 -8.69
CA CYS A 234 13.38 8.13 -7.68
C CYS A 234 13.98 7.23 -6.61
N THR A 235 13.62 7.48 -5.36
CA THR A 235 14.01 6.64 -4.23
C THR A 235 12.79 6.33 -3.36
N SER A 236 12.56 5.05 -3.13
CA SER A 236 11.60 4.53 -2.17
C SER A 236 12.35 3.85 -1.04
N PHE A 237 12.04 4.23 0.18
CA PHE A 237 12.50 3.63 1.41
C PHE A 237 11.34 2.87 2.05
N HIS A 238 11.61 1.65 2.48
CA HIS A 238 10.69 0.83 3.25
C HIS A 238 11.45 0.37 4.48
N PHE A 239 11.08 0.88 5.64
CA PHE A 239 11.69 0.52 6.92
C PHE A 239 10.74 -0.37 7.68
N VAL A 240 11.22 -1.53 8.08
CA VAL A 240 10.45 -2.56 8.78
C VAL A 240 10.97 -2.70 10.21
N PRO A 241 10.08 -2.88 11.21
CA PRO A 241 10.48 -3.14 12.58
C PRO A 241 11.46 -4.31 12.68
N ASP A 242 12.45 -4.14 13.55
CA ASP A 242 13.55 -5.08 13.82
C ASP A 242 14.48 -5.39 12.62
N ASP A 243 14.43 -4.63 11.52
CA ASP A 243 15.31 -4.83 10.35
C ASP A 243 16.01 -3.52 9.93
N CYS A 244 16.42 -2.69 10.89
CA CYS A 244 17.03 -1.38 10.60
C CYS A 244 18.55 -1.30 10.87
N GLU A 245 19.18 -2.36 11.37
CA GLU A 245 20.59 -2.35 11.81
C GLU A 245 21.55 -1.93 10.69
N ALA A 246 21.41 -2.52 9.49
CA ALA A 246 22.27 -2.19 8.35
C ALA A 246 22.08 -0.73 7.87
N ILE A 247 20.87 -0.19 7.97
CA ILE A 247 20.59 1.21 7.62
C ILE A 247 21.20 2.15 8.65
N GLU A 248 21.09 1.82 9.94
CA GLU A 248 21.68 2.60 11.03
C GLU A 248 23.21 2.64 10.92
N GLU A 249 23.86 1.50 10.68
CA GLU A 249 25.31 1.45 10.48
C GLU A 249 25.76 2.29 9.28
N ALA A 250 24.99 2.26 8.18
CA ALA A 250 25.26 3.08 7.01
C ALA A 250 25.05 4.57 7.30
N TYR A 251 23.98 4.91 8.04
CA TYR A 251 23.66 6.29 8.41
C TYR A 251 24.73 6.89 9.33
N ASN A 252 25.21 6.13 10.32
CA ASN A 252 26.23 6.59 11.27
C ASN A 252 27.60 6.84 10.63
N LYS A 253 27.82 6.38 9.40
CA LYS A 253 29.04 6.65 8.62
C LYS A 253 28.92 7.92 7.77
N LEU A 254 27.73 8.52 7.68
CA LEU A 254 27.53 9.77 6.95
C LEU A 254 28.10 10.93 7.76
N GLU A 255 28.81 11.81 7.08
CA GLU A 255 29.17 13.11 7.65
C GLU A 255 27.92 14.02 7.69
N GLU A 256 27.93 15.01 8.58
CA GLU A 256 26.85 15.99 8.66
C GLU A 256 26.86 16.88 7.41
N GLU A 257 25.86 16.72 6.55
CA GLU A 257 25.77 17.45 5.28
C GLU A 257 24.79 18.62 5.37
N GLN A 258 25.24 19.83 5.01
CA GLN A 258 24.37 20.98 4.79
C GLN A 258 24.08 21.14 3.29
N TRP A 259 22.89 20.71 2.88
CA TRP A 259 22.41 20.87 1.51
C TRP A 259 21.51 22.11 1.41
N ALA A 260 21.76 22.96 0.41
CA ALA A 260 20.94 24.14 0.14
C ALA A 260 20.61 24.26 -1.37
N ALA A 261 19.38 24.66 -1.67
CA ALA A 261 18.98 25.04 -3.02
C ALA A 261 19.36 26.51 -3.30
N LEU A 262 19.51 26.87 -4.58
CA LEU A 262 19.61 28.28 -4.96
C LEU A 262 18.32 29.03 -4.62
N PRO A 263 18.35 30.34 -4.31
CA PRO A 263 17.15 31.10 -3.93
C PRO A 263 16.03 31.07 -4.98
N SER A 264 16.39 30.97 -6.26
CA SER A 264 15.44 30.90 -7.39
C SER A 264 15.22 29.48 -7.91
N ALA A 265 15.68 28.46 -7.18
CA ALA A 265 15.53 27.08 -7.61
C ALA A 265 14.05 26.70 -7.69
N ILE A 266 13.67 26.10 -8.81
CA ILE A 266 12.37 25.44 -8.97
C ILE A 266 12.65 23.96 -8.97
N MET A 267 12.21 23.27 -7.92
CA MET A 267 12.38 21.82 -7.83
C MET A 267 11.55 21.13 -8.90
N PRO A 268 12.15 20.26 -9.73
CA PRO A 268 11.41 19.56 -10.77
C PRO A 268 10.34 18.68 -10.13
N SER A 269 9.10 18.79 -10.59
CA SER A 269 8.04 17.91 -10.12
C SER A 269 7.06 17.48 -11.19
N TYR A 270 6.85 16.17 -11.30
CA TYR A 270 6.15 15.54 -12.42
C TYR A 270 5.11 14.54 -11.93
N GLY A 271 3.85 14.75 -12.31
CA GLY A 271 2.69 13.98 -11.83
C GLY A 271 2.84 12.45 -11.93
N PRO A 272 3.22 11.89 -13.08
CA PRO A 272 3.44 10.45 -13.21
C PRO A 272 4.46 9.88 -12.23
N MET A 273 5.54 10.62 -11.92
CA MET A 273 6.53 10.18 -10.93
C MET A 273 6.00 10.27 -9.50
N ASN A 274 5.22 11.31 -9.19
CA ASN A 274 4.51 11.37 -7.92
C ASN A 274 3.62 10.14 -7.71
N PHE A 275 2.86 9.73 -8.73
CA PHE A 275 2.01 8.55 -8.67
C PHE A 275 2.78 7.24 -8.60
N SER A 276 3.85 7.10 -9.38
CA SER A 276 4.70 5.90 -9.35
C SER A 276 5.29 5.66 -7.95
N LEU A 277 5.86 6.72 -7.34
CA LEU A 277 6.34 6.65 -5.96
C LEU A 277 5.22 6.41 -4.96
N ALA A 278 4.09 7.12 -5.07
CA ALA A 278 2.94 6.89 -4.20
C ALA A 278 2.46 5.43 -4.24
N SER A 279 2.44 4.83 -5.44
CA SER A 279 2.10 3.42 -5.62
C SER A 279 3.12 2.52 -4.92
N ALA A 280 4.41 2.69 -5.16
CA ALA A 280 5.47 1.88 -4.53
C ALA A 280 5.41 1.96 -3.00
N LEU A 281 5.31 3.17 -2.46
CA LEU A 281 5.22 3.41 -1.01
C LEU A 281 3.94 2.81 -0.41
N SER A 282 2.79 2.99 -1.07
CA SER A 282 1.53 2.41 -0.59
C SER A 282 1.55 0.88 -0.59
N SER A 283 2.09 0.25 -1.64
CA SER A 283 2.23 -1.20 -1.72
C SER A 283 3.14 -1.75 -0.61
N ASN A 284 4.27 -1.09 -0.37
CA ASN A 284 5.19 -1.48 0.70
C ASN A 284 4.55 -1.38 2.09
N LEU A 285 3.79 -0.31 2.35
CA LEU A 285 3.12 -0.14 3.62
C LEU A 285 1.99 -1.15 3.82
N ILE A 286 1.18 -1.39 2.78
CA ILE A 286 0.13 -2.43 2.80
C ILE A 286 0.75 -3.80 3.07
N ALA A 287 1.87 -4.13 2.41
CA ALA A 287 2.54 -5.41 2.61
C ALA A 287 3.05 -5.59 4.06
N SER A 288 3.51 -4.52 4.70
CA SER A 288 3.88 -4.56 6.12
C SER A 288 2.69 -4.68 7.07
N LEU A 289 1.54 -4.10 6.73
CA LEU A 289 0.34 -4.17 7.57
C LEU A 289 -0.43 -5.50 7.40
N ALA A 290 -0.37 -6.09 6.20
CA ALA A 290 -1.00 -7.35 5.84
C ALA A 290 0.00 -8.52 5.83
N GLU A 291 0.67 -8.72 6.97
CA GLU A 291 1.76 -9.69 7.12
C GLU A 291 1.31 -11.15 6.92
N ASN A 292 0.05 -11.50 7.23
CA ASN A 292 -0.39 -12.88 7.08
C ASN A 292 -0.43 -13.32 5.60
N THR A 293 -0.73 -12.37 4.70
CA THR A 293 -0.83 -12.51 3.25
C THR A 293 0.54 -12.33 2.60
N PHE A 294 1.22 -11.20 2.85
CA PHE A 294 2.48 -10.87 2.17
C PHE A 294 3.73 -11.42 2.85
N GLY A 295 3.60 -11.98 4.05
CA GLY A 295 4.72 -12.38 4.88
C GLY A 295 5.46 -11.20 5.52
N ARG A 296 6.44 -11.52 6.37
CA ARG A 296 7.29 -10.50 7.01
C ARG A 296 8.15 -9.83 5.95
N GLN A 297 7.99 -8.51 5.85
CA GLN A 297 8.76 -7.68 4.93
C GLN A 297 10.19 -7.45 5.45
N LYS A 298 11.07 -6.94 4.58
CA LYS A 298 12.42 -6.52 4.93
C LYS A 298 12.61 -5.05 4.65
N THR A 299 13.46 -4.40 5.45
CA THR A 299 13.89 -3.05 5.16
C THR A 299 14.61 -3.02 3.82
N SER A 300 14.23 -2.07 2.97
CA SER A 300 14.77 -1.95 1.63
C SER A 300 14.82 -0.50 1.16
N VAL A 301 15.78 -0.23 0.28
CA VAL A 301 15.94 1.04 -0.43
C VAL A 301 15.93 0.72 -1.92
N THR A 302 14.87 1.12 -2.60
CA THR A 302 14.73 0.94 -4.05
C THR A 302 15.00 2.26 -4.74
N ARG A 303 15.91 2.25 -5.72
CA ARG A 303 16.23 3.40 -6.57
C ARG A 303 16.02 3.05 -8.02
N TRP A 304 15.41 3.95 -8.77
CA TRP A 304 15.24 3.79 -10.21
C TRP A 304 15.34 5.13 -10.94
N ASN A 305 15.74 5.07 -12.21
CA ASN A 305 15.83 6.22 -13.09
C ASN A 305 14.53 6.34 -13.88
N SER A 306 13.81 7.45 -13.73
CA SER A 306 12.52 7.69 -14.40
C SER A 306 12.61 7.75 -15.92
N ARG A 307 13.82 7.87 -16.49
CA ARG A 307 14.04 7.83 -17.95
C ARG A 307 14.10 6.42 -18.51
N GLU A 308 14.42 5.45 -17.66
CA GLU A 308 14.44 4.04 -18.01
C GLU A 308 13.01 3.53 -17.82
N THR A 309 12.17 3.78 -18.82
CA THR A 309 10.86 3.11 -18.91
C THR A 309 11.11 1.61 -18.88
N PHE A 310 10.35 0.88 -18.06
CA PHE A 310 10.29 -0.59 -17.97
C PHE A 310 10.72 -1.25 -19.29
N GLN A 311 11.99 -1.66 -19.39
CA GLN A 311 12.49 -2.49 -20.48
C GLN A 311 12.13 -3.94 -20.21
#